data_AF-A0A8J3GPC2-F1
#
_entry.id   AF-A0A8J3GPC2-F1
#
_cell.length_a   1.000
_cell.length_b   1.000
_cell.length_c   1.000
_cell.angle_alpha   90.00
_cell.angle_beta   90.00
_cell.angle_gamma   90.00
#
_symmetry.space_group_name_H-M   'P 1'
#
loop_
_entity.id
_entity.type
_entity.pdbx_description
1 polymer ?
#
loop_
_entity_poly.entity_id
_entity_poly.type
_entity_poly.pdbx_seq_one_letter_code
_entity_poly.pdbx_strand_id
1 'polypeptide(L)'
;MTNHHKPGTWQPGASFQRRPAASATNSSATKVEPSHPAPPLPDPDRGSDAAPTNALRVSAFNCDALAEVEPHALGLTYEFLAAPEGDPYSVTIAFEGRRTGVKHQPRPGDRFTLSTTVEKVLPGSGRVAVTTRVPDVTPGSWHVVARPSVHPIGSDRKPSGGARPVLPRLAGGSAEGSTGWAPVIAQKAPGVLLGSWAGLVGLGAGVGLIVQAILAGLLGLPVFGVFLVSVLASLIGLVGAKVYYLAVYPAARRQPLNGGGMCIQGFVIGAAVGLIVGALAVGVEIGSLLDITAPPLMFGMMIGRFGCFFSGCCVGRPTASRWGLWSSDRRLGVRRIPTQLFESALAATIGAIALAVLVTAGLPELGGTIFIGALAAYVLGRQLLLPLRAESSKTQHGRAITLAGAAIVLLAAIVVAIITYAS
;
A
#
# COMPACT_ATOMS: atom_id res chain seq x y z
N MET A 1 33.72 -26.79 23.67
CA MET A 1 34.98 -27.08 24.39
C MET A 1 35.84 -25.82 24.27
N THR A 2 35.74 -24.88 25.22
CA THR A 2 36.49 -24.80 26.51
C THR A 2 37.90 -24.22 26.28
N ASN A 3 38.14 -22.94 26.61
CA ASN A 3 38.63 -22.39 27.91
C ASN A 3 40.17 -22.46 28.02
N HIS A 4 40.93 -21.59 28.70
CA HIS A 4 40.73 -20.38 29.54
C HIS A 4 42.01 -19.48 29.35
N HIS A 5 42.14 -18.20 29.74
CA HIS A 5 42.17 -17.66 31.12
C HIS A 5 42.13 -16.10 31.19
N LYS A 6 41.63 -15.59 32.31
CA LYS A 6 41.96 -14.32 33.00
C LYS A 6 42.17 -14.67 34.50
N PRO A 7 42.94 -13.89 35.30
CA PRO A 7 42.35 -12.81 36.14
C PRO A 7 43.26 -11.57 36.34
N GLY A 8 42.74 -10.36 36.57
CA GLY A 8 42.69 -9.68 37.90
C GLY A 8 43.60 -8.42 37.89
N THR A 9 43.50 -7.37 38.72
CA THR A 9 42.56 -6.96 39.82
C THR A 9 42.70 -5.42 40.09
N TRP A 10 42.06 -4.86 41.13
CA TRP A 10 41.68 -3.43 41.27
C TRP A 10 42.11 -2.75 42.61
N GLN A 11 42.60 -1.48 42.59
CA GLN A 11 42.61 -0.42 43.67
C GLN A 11 43.21 -0.71 45.09
N PRO A 12 43.55 0.28 45.99
CA PRO A 12 42.98 1.64 46.33
C PRO A 12 44.04 2.80 46.37
N GLY A 13 43.86 4.02 46.93
CA GLY A 13 42.70 4.82 47.44
C GLY A 13 43.06 5.86 48.56
N ALA A 14 42.18 6.85 48.84
CA ALA A 14 42.22 7.88 49.93
C ALA A 14 43.35 8.98 49.88
N SER A 15 43.26 10.20 50.47
CA SER A 15 42.14 11.10 50.86
C SER A 15 42.61 12.51 51.35
N PHE A 16 41.82 13.57 51.10
CA PHE A 16 41.64 14.83 51.90
C PHE A 16 42.82 15.80 52.25
N GLN A 17 42.63 17.11 51.93
CA GLN A 17 42.44 18.19 52.93
C GLN A 17 41.92 19.53 52.31
N ARG A 18 41.41 20.45 53.14
CA ARG A 18 40.74 21.74 52.77
C ARG A 18 41.56 22.95 53.27
N ARG A 19 41.50 24.15 52.67
CA ARG A 19 40.67 25.36 53.01
C ARG A 19 41.57 26.62 52.79
N PRO A 20 41.12 27.90 52.88
CA PRO A 20 39.76 28.45 53.05
C PRO A 20 39.36 29.52 51.99
N ALA A 21 38.24 30.21 52.22
CA ALA A 21 37.63 31.20 51.32
C ALA A 21 37.76 32.65 51.82
N ALA A 22 37.46 33.62 50.95
CA ALA A 22 37.17 35.01 51.31
C ALA A 22 35.87 35.50 50.64
N SER A 23 35.04 36.17 51.44
CA SER A 23 33.80 36.90 51.12
C SER A 23 34.07 38.25 50.43
N ALA A 24 33.12 39.01 49.88
CA ALA A 24 31.76 38.81 49.36
C ALA A 24 31.29 40.18 48.79
N THR A 25 30.25 40.22 47.95
CA THR A 25 29.32 41.38 47.87
C THR A 25 27.98 40.96 47.27
N ASN A 26 26.89 41.56 47.75
CA ASN A 26 25.52 41.19 47.42
C ASN A 26 25.06 41.74 46.07
N SER A 27 24.20 40.98 45.36
CA SER A 27 23.01 41.56 44.74
C SER A 27 21.87 40.54 44.60
N SER A 28 20.66 41.04 44.82
CA SER A 28 19.33 40.40 44.78
C SER A 28 19.18 39.03 44.11
N ALA A 29 18.66 38.05 44.86
CA ALA A 29 18.18 36.78 44.33
C ALA A 29 16.89 36.95 43.51
N THR A 30 16.86 36.39 42.30
CA THR A 30 15.62 36.10 41.56
C THR A 30 15.48 34.59 41.45
N LYS A 31 14.42 34.03 42.04
CA LYS A 31 14.19 32.58 42.12
C LYS A 31 13.71 32.05 40.78
N VAL A 32 14.60 31.47 39.98
CA VAL A 32 14.20 30.76 38.75
C VAL A 32 13.60 29.40 39.13
N GLU A 33 12.30 29.26 38.86
CA GLU A 33 11.54 28.04 39.09
C GLU A 33 11.83 27.02 37.96
N PRO A 34 12.01 25.72 38.26
CA PRO A 34 12.38 24.75 37.23
C PRO A 34 11.26 24.60 36.19
N SER A 35 11.61 24.86 34.93
CA SER A 35 10.69 24.78 33.80
C SER A 35 10.00 23.41 33.73
N HIS A 36 8.67 23.40 33.73
CA HIS A 36 7.88 22.21 33.44
C HIS A 36 8.38 21.52 32.15
N PRO A 37 8.41 20.18 32.10
CA PRO A 37 8.67 19.48 30.84
C PRO A 37 7.61 19.91 29.81
N ALA A 38 8.06 20.23 28.60
CA ALA A 38 7.17 20.64 27.53
C ALA A 38 6.04 19.61 27.34
N PRO A 39 4.78 20.04 27.19
CA PRO A 39 3.69 19.10 26.95
C PRO A 39 4.00 18.26 25.71
N PRO A 40 3.71 16.95 25.72
CA PRO A 40 3.95 16.11 24.55
C PRO A 40 3.20 16.68 23.34
N LEU A 41 3.88 16.68 22.18
CA LEU A 41 3.30 17.16 20.93
C LEU A 41 1.91 16.54 20.73
N PRO A 42 0.89 17.33 20.38
CA PRO A 42 -0.47 16.82 20.22
C PRO A 42 -0.49 15.73 19.14
N ASP A 43 -1.02 14.56 19.51
CA ASP A 43 -1.23 13.46 18.57
C ASP A 43 -2.22 13.92 17.49
N PRO A 44 -1.84 13.92 16.19
CA PRO A 44 -2.72 14.37 15.12
C PRO A 44 -3.98 13.50 14.96
N ASP A 45 -4.02 12.27 15.48
CA ASP A 45 -5.20 11.40 15.40
C ASP A 45 -6.29 11.74 16.45
N ARG A 46 -5.95 12.51 17.50
CA ARG A 46 -6.83 12.80 18.66
C ARG A 46 -8.10 13.58 18.33
N GLY A 47 -8.20 14.14 17.12
CA GLY A 47 -9.41 14.79 16.60
C GLY A 47 -10.53 13.82 16.18
N SER A 48 -10.31 12.50 16.24
CA SER A 48 -11.30 11.50 15.78
C SER A 48 -11.58 10.35 16.76
N ASP A 49 -11.07 10.41 17.99
CA ASP A 49 -11.20 9.35 19.02
C ASP A 49 -12.62 9.17 19.59
N ALA A 50 -13.61 9.93 19.12
CA ALA A 50 -15.01 9.64 19.40
C ALA A 50 -15.39 8.28 18.78
N ALA A 51 -15.68 7.30 19.64
CA ALA A 51 -16.20 6.00 19.20
C ALA A 51 -17.40 6.22 18.25
N PRO A 52 -17.42 5.55 17.08
CA PRO A 52 -18.39 5.87 16.03
C PRO A 52 -19.82 5.67 16.56
N THR A 53 -20.60 6.75 16.59
CA THR A 53 -21.97 6.79 17.13
C THR A 53 -22.91 5.78 16.49
N ASN A 54 -22.61 5.33 15.27
CA ASN A 54 -23.10 4.09 14.70
C ASN A 54 -21.92 3.19 14.31
N ALA A 55 -21.73 2.09 15.06
CA ALA A 55 -20.71 1.08 14.81
C ALA A 55 -21.00 0.23 13.55
N LEU A 56 -22.22 0.27 13.00
CA LEU A 56 -22.59 -0.39 11.74
C LEU A 56 -23.04 0.64 10.70
N ARG A 57 -22.63 0.44 9.44
CA ARG A 57 -23.07 1.23 8.28
C ARG A 57 -23.36 0.32 7.10
N VAL A 58 -24.39 0.67 6.33
CA VAL A 58 -24.66 0.07 5.01
C VAL A 58 -24.03 0.96 3.93
N SER A 59 -23.31 0.36 2.99
CA SER A 59 -22.67 1.06 1.87
C SER A 59 -23.70 1.48 0.82
N ALA A 60 -24.30 2.65 1.00
CA ALA A 60 -25.20 3.22 0.00
C ALA A 60 -24.46 3.61 -1.30
N PHE A 61 -25.12 3.48 -2.44
CA PHE A 61 -24.72 4.11 -3.70
C PHE A 61 -25.97 4.55 -4.46
N ASN A 62 -26.35 5.81 -4.22
CA ASN A 62 -27.53 6.40 -4.83
C ASN A 62 -27.12 6.98 -6.18
N CYS A 63 -27.41 6.23 -7.25
CA CYS A 63 -27.28 6.66 -8.63
C CYS A 63 -28.47 6.06 -9.37
N ASP A 64 -29.47 6.89 -9.68
CA ASP A 64 -30.78 6.42 -10.15
C ASP A 64 -30.66 5.66 -11.48
N ALA A 65 -29.74 6.09 -12.36
CA ALA A 65 -29.40 5.40 -13.61
C ALA A 65 -28.79 3.98 -13.44
N LEU A 66 -28.41 3.61 -12.21
CA LEU A 66 -27.87 2.29 -11.85
C LEU A 66 -28.73 1.57 -10.79
N ALA A 67 -29.93 2.09 -10.48
CA ALA A 67 -30.82 1.53 -9.48
C ALA A 67 -31.63 0.31 -9.97
N GLU A 68 -31.70 0.11 -11.28
CA GLU A 68 -32.38 -1.03 -11.93
C GLU A 68 -31.41 -2.01 -12.60
N VAL A 69 -30.09 -1.75 -12.53
CA VAL A 69 -29.07 -2.55 -13.24
C VAL A 69 -28.64 -3.72 -12.37
N GLU A 70 -28.98 -4.93 -12.78
CA GLU A 70 -28.49 -6.16 -12.14
C GLU A 70 -27.00 -6.43 -12.43
N PRO A 71 -26.29 -7.17 -11.54
CA PRO A 71 -26.74 -7.67 -10.24
C PRO A 71 -26.60 -6.61 -9.12
N HIS A 72 -27.40 -6.74 -8.07
CA HIS A 72 -27.33 -5.90 -6.86
C HIS A 72 -26.56 -6.60 -5.72
N ALA A 73 -25.93 -5.80 -4.86
CA ALA A 73 -25.31 -6.27 -3.62
C ALA A 73 -25.57 -5.30 -2.46
N LEU A 74 -25.42 -5.80 -1.24
CA LEU A 74 -25.43 -5.00 -0.01
C LEU A 74 -24.01 -4.96 0.57
N GLY A 75 -23.42 -3.78 0.72
CA GLY A 75 -22.15 -3.61 1.40
C GLY A 75 -22.38 -3.28 2.87
N LEU A 76 -21.67 -3.95 3.78
CA LEU A 76 -21.82 -3.77 5.22
C LEU A 76 -20.45 -3.44 5.82
N THR A 77 -20.33 -2.31 6.52
CA THR A 77 -19.11 -1.94 7.25
C THR A 77 -19.41 -1.85 8.74
N TYR A 78 -18.72 -2.65 9.54
CA TYR A 78 -18.71 -2.55 10.99
C TYR A 78 -17.40 -1.93 11.47
N GLU A 79 -17.47 -0.90 12.32
CA GLU A 79 -16.32 -0.13 12.81
C GLU A 79 -16.19 -0.19 14.33
N PHE A 80 -14.95 -0.29 14.82
CA PHE A 80 -14.62 -0.28 16.24
C PHE A 80 -13.21 0.26 16.48
N LEU A 81 -12.91 0.62 17.73
CA LEU A 81 -11.54 0.94 18.15
C LEU A 81 -10.87 -0.35 18.67
N ALA A 82 -9.65 -0.63 18.21
CA ALA A 82 -8.84 -1.68 18.81
C ALA A 82 -8.50 -1.31 20.27
N ALA A 83 -8.45 -2.31 21.16
CA ALA A 83 -7.91 -2.14 22.51
C ALA A 83 -6.57 -1.38 22.48
N PRO A 84 -6.30 -0.46 23.43
CA PRO A 84 -5.07 0.34 23.41
C PRO A 84 -3.82 -0.52 23.63
N GLU A 85 -3.92 -1.54 24.48
CA GLU A 85 -2.83 -2.41 24.92
C GLU A 85 -3.31 -3.87 25.03
N GLY A 86 -2.39 -4.79 25.32
CA GLY A 86 -2.65 -6.22 25.53
C GLY A 86 -2.15 -7.12 24.39
N ASP A 87 -2.64 -8.36 24.36
CA ASP A 87 -2.30 -9.36 23.34
C ASP A 87 -3.17 -9.22 22.07
N PRO A 88 -2.67 -9.63 20.89
CA PRO A 88 -3.49 -9.75 19.68
C PRO A 88 -4.67 -10.72 19.85
N TYR A 89 -5.85 -10.30 19.39
CA TYR A 89 -7.11 -11.05 19.45
C TYR A 89 -7.78 -11.10 18.08
N SER A 90 -8.66 -12.07 17.86
CA SER A 90 -9.51 -12.14 16.67
C SER A 90 -10.91 -11.60 16.98
N VAL A 91 -11.58 -11.09 15.94
CA VAL A 91 -12.93 -10.55 16.06
C VAL A 91 -13.82 -11.18 14.99
N THR A 92 -14.89 -11.83 15.41
CA THR A 92 -15.91 -12.41 14.52
C THR A 92 -17.19 -11.60 14.64
N ILE A 93 -17.65 -11.04 13.52
CA ILE A 93 -18.86 -10.22 13.45
C ILE A 93 -19.92 -11.01 12.69
N ALA A 94 -21.01 -11.36 13.38
CA ALA A 94 -22.19 -11.95 12.77
C ALA A 94 -23.16 -10.84 12.33
N PHE A 95 -23.57 -10.84 11.07
CA PHE A 95 -24.57 -9.93 10.51
C PHE A 95 -25.86 -10.69 10.21
N GLU A 96 -26.98 -10.12 10.61
CA GLU A 96 -28.33 -10.56 10.26
C GLU A 96 -29.05 -9.43 9.53
N GLY A 97 -29.50 -9.68 8.30
CA GLY A 97 -30.26 -8.72 7.50
C GLY A 97 -31.70 -9.17 7.27
N ARG A 98 -32.62 -8.22 7.27
CA ARG A 98 -34.02 -8.39 6.85
C ARG A 98 -34.42 -7.24 5.94
N ARG A 99 -35.02 -7.55 4.80
CA ARG A 99 -35.56 -6.55 3.88
C ARG A 99 -36.76 -5.84 4.51
N THR A 100 -36.82 -4.51 4.40
CA THR A 100 -37.92 -3.70 4.94
C THR A 100 -38.99 -3.43 3.86
N GLY A 101 -40.22 -3.09 4.28
CA GLY A 101 -41.33 -2.80 3.37
C GLY A 101 -41.98 -3.99 2.65
N VAL A 102 -41.54 -5.23 2.91
CA VAL A 102 -42.11 -6.44 2.28
C VAL A 102 -43.51 -6.73 2.86
N LYS A 103 -44.56 -6.56 2.04
CA LYS A 103 -45.96 -6.85 2.40
C LYS A 103 -46.35 -8.33 2.23
N HIS A 104 -45.43 -9.17 1.79
CA HIS A 104 -45.64 -10.59 1.51
C HIS A 104 -45.00 -11.46 2.60
N GLN A 105 -45.29 -12.76 2.60
CA GLN A 105 -44.58 -13.69 3.47
C GLN A 105 -43.07 -13.68 3.11
N PRO A 106 -42.14 -13.53 4.07
CA PRO A 106 -40.72 -13.36 3.76
C PRO A 106 -40.16 -14.55 2.98
N ARG A 107 -39.57 -14.28 1.81
CA ARG A 107 -38.92 -15.29 0.98
C ARG A 107 -37.49 -15.53 1.45
N PRO A 108 -36.82 -16.64 1.06
CA PRO A 108 -35.42 -16.87 1.38
C PRO A 108 -34.48 -15.72 0.97
N GLY A 109 -34.79 -14.99 -0.11
CA GLY A 109 -34.03 -13.82 -0.57
C GLY A 109 -34.31 -12.50 0.18
N ASP A 110 -35.28 -12.45 1.09
CA ASP A 110 -35.60 -11.26 1.91
C ASP A 110 -34.86 -11.26 3.28
N ARG A 111 -34.01 -12.26 3.53
CA ARG A 111 -33.20 -12.39 4.76
C ARG A 111 -31.80 -12.92 4.43
N PHE A 112 -30.81 -12.55 5.24
CA PHE A 112 -29.50 -13.22 5.23
C PHE A 112 -28.91 -13.30 6.64
N THR A 113 -28.05 -14.30 6.84
CA THR A 113 -27.15 -14.39 7.98
C THR A 113 -25.76 -14.74 7.46
N LEU A 114 -24.74 -13.99 7.88
CA LEU A 114 -23.35 -14.24 7.52
C LEU A 114 -22.42 -13.83 8.66
N SER A 115 -21.24 -14.45 8.74
CA SER A 115 -20.19 -14.04 9.67
C SER A 115 -18.91 -13.68 8.93
N THR A 116 -18.16 -12.69 9.42
CA THR A 116 -16.80 -12.41 8.95
C THR A 116 -15.84 -12.36 10.14
N THR A 117 -14.67 -12.94 9.95
CA THR A 117 -13.60 -12.95 10.96
C THR A 117 -12.45 -12.04 10.53
N VAL A 118 -11.92 -11.29 11.48
CA VAL A 118 -10.61 -10.65 11.42
C VAL A 118 -9.67 -11.49 12.27
N GLU A 119 -8.81 -12.27 11.61
CA GLU A 119 -7.93 -13.27 12.27
C GLU A 119 -6.98 -12.65 13.29
N LYS A 120 -6.56 -11.40 13.09
CA LYS A 120 -5.61 -10.72 13.95
C LYS A 120 -5.83 -9.21 13.97
N VAL A 121 -6.44 -8.72 15.05
CA VAL A 121 -6.43 -7.31 15.44
C VAL A 121 -5.22 -7.05 16.33
N LEU A 122 -4.50 -5.97 16.05
CA LEU A 122 -3.37 -5.53 16.88
C LEU A 122 -3.86 -4.45 17.86
N PRO A 123 -3.62 -4.61 19.18
CA PRO A 123 -3.76 -3.50 20.11
C PRO A 123 -2.93 -2.28 19.70
N GLY A 124 -3.40 -1.08 20.04
CA GLY A 124 -2.76 0.19 19.65
C GLY A 124 -2.85 0.56 18.16
N SER A 125 -3.56 -0.23 17.33
CA SER A 125 -3.74 0.07 15.90
C SER A 125 -4.88 1.05 15.58
N GLY A 126 -5.59 1.55 16.60
CA GLY A 126 -6.63 2.58 16.46
C GLY A 126 -7.92 2.06 15.82
N ARG A 127 -8.52 2.84 14.91
CA ARG A 127 -9.79 2.53 14.25
C ARG A 127 -9.67 1.35 13.28
N VAL A 128 -10.52 0.35 13.49
CA VAL A 128 -10.70 -0.83 12.65
C VAL A 128 -12.06 -0.73 11.94
N ALA A 129 -12.09 -0.92 10.62
CA ALA A 129 -13.30 -1.00 9.81
C ALA A 129 -13.32 -2.32 9.03
N VAL A 130 -14.32 -3.16 9.27
CA VAL A 130 -14.48 -4.47 8.63
C VAL A 130 -15.64 -4.39 7.65
N THR A 131 -15.33 -4.52 6.36
CA THR A 131 -16.31 -4.41 5.27
C THR A 131 -16.53 -5.74 4.57
N THR A 132 -17.77 -6.20 4.56
CA THR A 132 -18.23 -7.41 3.87
C THR A 132 -19.30 -7.07 2.82
N ARG A 133 -19.58 -7.99 1.90
CA ARG A 133 -20.63 -7.84 0.88
C ARG A 133 -21.55 -9.05 0.91
N VAL A 134 -22.83 -8.78 0.72
CA VAL A 134 -23.86 -9.78 0.43
C VAL A 134 -24.14 -9.67 -1.07
N PRO A 135 -23.62 -10.56 -1.92
CA PRO A 135 -23.96 -10.60 -3.33
C PRO A 135 -25.39 -11.12 -3.53
N ASP A 136 -25.95 -10.87 -4.71
CA ASP A 136 -27.17 -11.51 -5.22
C ASP A 136 -28.41 -11.38 -4.29
N VAL A 137 -28.48 -10.26 -3.56
CA VAL A 137 -29.60 -9.92 -2.68
C VAL A 137 -30.71 -9.21 -3.42
N THR A 138 -31.97 -9.48 -3.03
CA THR A 138 -33.14 -8.84 -3.65
C THR A 138 -33.08 -7.31 -3.51
N PRO A 139 -33.27 -6.54 -4.61
CA PRO A 139 -33.22 -5.08 -4.58
C PRO A 139 -34.18 -4.43 -3.57
N GLY A 140 -33.77 -3.32 -2.97
CA GLY A 140 -34.59 -2.51 -2.06
C GLY A 140 -33.90 -2.17 -0.74
N SER A 141 -34.70 -1.81 0.26
CA SER A 141 -34.24 -1.38 1.59
C SER A 141 -34.08 -2.56 2.55
N TRP A 142 -33.05 -2.48 3.40
CA TRP A 142 -32.66 -3.53 4.34
C TRP A 142 -32.35 -2.93 5.71
N HIS A 143 -32.84 -3.59 6.76
CA HIS A 143 -32.42 -3.38 8.15
C HIS A 143 -31.46 -4.50 8.55
N VAL A 144 -30.27 -4.12 9.03
CA VAL A 144 -29.17 -5.05 9.33
C VAL A 144 -28.71 -4.85 10.78
N VAL A 145 -28.45 -5.96 11.46
CA VAL A 145 -27.88 -6.00 12.81
C VAL A 145 -26.52 -6.69 12.77
N ALA A 146 -25.52 -6.13 13.45
CA ALA A 146 -24.20 -6.72 13.65
C ALA A 146 -23.99 -7.08 15.12
N ARG A 147 -23.54 -8.30 15.39
CA ARG A 147 -23.17 -8.81 16.72
C ARG A 147 -21.70 -9.24 16.70
N PRO A 148 -20.78 -8.45 17.27
CA PRO A 148 -19.37 -8.82 17.37
C PRO A 148 -19.13 -9.81 18.51
N SER A 149 -18.09 -10.64 18.36
CA SER A 149 -17.53 -11.50 19.39
C SER A 149 -16.01 -11.47 19.30
N VAL A 150 -15.33 -11.51 20.44
CA VAL A 150 -13.87 -11.35 20.54
C VAL A 150 -13.27 -12.62 21.14
N HIS A 151 -12.23 -13.15 20.50
CA HIS A 151 -11.60 -14.42 20.87
C HIS A 151 -10.08 -14.26 20.99
N PRO A 152 -9.41 -14.95 21.94
CA PRO A 152 -7.96 -14.89 22.07
C PRO A 152 -7.28 -15.66 20.93
N ILE A 153 -6.12 -15.18 20.46
CA ILE A 153 -5.33 -15.89 19.44
C ILE A 153 -4.34 -16.83 20.13
N GLY A 154 -4.61 -18.13 20.08
CA GLY A 154 -3.72 -19.19 20.55
C GLY A 154 -3.98 -19.60 22.00
N SER A 155 -4.75 -20.68 22.18
CA SER A 155 -4.74 -21.49 23.40
C SER A 155 -3.72 -22.61 23.24
N ASP A 156 -2.57 -22.52 23.91
CA ASP A 156 -1.71 -23.68 24.27
C ASP A 156 -0.46 -23.28 25.07
N ARG A 157 0.03 -22.04 24.93
CA ARG A 157 1.01 -21.52 25.89
C ARG A 157 0.30 -21.19 27.20
N LYS A 158 0.65 -21.92 28.27
CA LYS A 158 0.37 -21.49 29.66
C LYS A 158 0.81 -20.03 29.80
N PRO A 159 -0.05 -19.12 30.31
CA PRO A 159 0.33 -17.72 30.47
C PRO A 159 1.48 -17.61 31.48
N SER A 160 2.56 -16.95 31.06
CA SER A 160 3.70 -16.63 31.92
C SER A 160 3.32 -15.50 32.86
N GLY A 161 2.57 -15.85 33.93
CA GLY A 161 1.88 -14.92 34.82
C GLY A 161 0.37 -15.14 34.73
N GLY A 162 -0.28 -15.56 35.81
CA GLY A 162 -1.63 -16.14 35.82
C GLY A 162 -2.82 -15.20 35.56
N ALA A 163 -2.64 -14.08 34.87
CA ALA A 163 -3.73 -13.19 34.46
C ALA A 163 -4.35 -13.67 33.14
N ARG A 164 -5.70 -13.73 33.08
CA ARG A 164 -6.41 -13.91 31.80
C ARG A 164 -6.28 -12.62 30.97
N PRO A 165 -6.04 -12.71 29.64
CA PRO A 165 -6.03 -11.53 28.80
C PRO A 165 -7.40 -10.82 28.82
N VAL A 166 -7.39 -9.52 29.11
CA VAL A 166 -8.61 -8.70 29.16
C VAL A 166 -9.01 -8.34 27.73
N LEU A 167 -9.96 -9.10 27.18
CA LEU A 167 -10.48 -8.84 25.83
C LEU A 167 -11.43 -7.63 25.83
N PRO A 168 -11.38 -6.76 24.80
CA PRO A 168 -12.30 -5.63 24.69
C PRO A 168 -13.74 -6.11 24.51
N ARG A 169 -14.69 -5.41 25.14
CA ARG A 169 -16.13 -5.58 24.87
C ARG A 169 -16.51 -4.69 23.69
N LEU A 170 -17.02 -5.30 22.62
CA LEU A 170 -17.52 -4.59 21.44
C LEU A 170 -19.05 -4.56 21.48
N ALA A 171 -19.64 -3.39 21.22
CA ALA A 171 -21.10 -3.24 21.18
C ALA A 171 -21.70 -3.78 19.88
N GLY A 172 -22.92 -4.30 19.93
CA GLY A 172 -23.70 -4.54 18.72
C GLY A 172 -24.07 -3.23 18.01
N GLY A 173 -24.42 -3.32 16.73
CA GLY A 173 -24.90 -2.17 15.96
C GLY A 173 -26.09 -2.55 15.07
N SER A 174 -26.92 -1.58 14.73
CA SER A 174 -27.98 -1.72 13.72
C SER A 174 -27.90 -0.58 12.72
N ALA A 175 -28.25 -0.84 11.47
CA ALA A 175 -28.24 0.15 10.40
C ALA A 175 -29.28 -0.20 9.33
N GLU A 176 -29.86 0.82 8.72
CA GLU A 176 -30.70 0.68 7.53
C GLU A 176 -29.97 1.21 6.28
N GLY A 177 -30.29 0.65 5.12
CA GLY A 177 -29.80 1.13 3.84
C GLY A 177 -30.31 0.31 2.66
N SER A 178 -30.11 0.82 1.45
CA SER A 178 -30.48 0.17 0.20
C SER A 178 -29.37 -0.73 -0.35
N THR A 179 -29.75 -1.71 -1.18
CA THR A 179 -28.79 -2.36 -2.08
C THR A 179 -28.33 -1.39 -3.17
N GLY A 180 -27.20 -1.69 -3.82
CA GLY A 180 -26.75 -0.97 -5.00
C GLY A 180 -26.05 -1.89 -6.00
N TRP A 181 -25.77 -1.38 -7.19
CA TRP A 181 -25.12 -2.14 -8.26
C TRP A 181 -23.82 -2.81 -7.80
N ALA A 182 -23.77 -4.15 -7.92
CA ALA A 182 -22.78 -4.97 -7.23
C ALA A 182 -21.32 -4.65 -7.57
N PRO A 183 -20.92 -4.34 -8.82
CA PRO A 183 -19.56 -3.94 -9.15
C PRO A 183 -19.06 -2.69 -8.40
N VAL A 184 -19.94 -1.72 -8.10
CA VAL A 184 -19.59 -0.56 -7.28
C VAL A 184 -19.51 -0.92 -5.80
N ILE A 185 -20.48 -1.68 -5.28
CA ILE A 185 -20.51 -2.15 -3.89
C ILE A 185 -19.32 -3.06 -3.56
N ALA A 186 -18.83 -3.84 -4.53
CA ALA A 186 -17.63 -4.66 -4.42
C ALA A 186 -16.34 -3.83 -4.22
N GLN A 187 -16.30 -2.60 -4.74
CA GLN A 187 -15.14 -1.70 -4.60
C GLN A 187 -15.27 -0.71 -3.45
N LYS A 188 -16.49 -0.30 -3.07
CA LYS A 188 -16.72 0.63 -1.95
C LYS A 188 -16.29 0.05 -0.60
N ALA A 189 -15.43 0.78 0.12
CA ALA A 189 -15.11 0.61 1.53
C ALA A 189 -14.62 1.96 2.10
N PRO A 190 -14.58 2.18 3.42
CA PRO A 190 -14.03 3.42 3.97
C PRO A 190 -12.58 3.64 3.52
N GLY A 191 -12.25 4.89 3.16
CA GLY A 191 -10.96 5.31 2.62
C GLY A 191 -10.58 4.72 1.25
N VAL A 192 -11.50 4.03 0.55
CA VAL A 192 -11.31 3.62 -0.85
C VAL A 192 -12.00 4.62 -1.77
N LEU A 193 -11.22 5.29 -2.62
CA LEU A 193 -11.70 6.21 -3.66
C LEU A 193 -11.95 5.42 -4.95
N LEU A 194 -13.22 5.34 -5.37
CA LEU A 194 -13.62 4.66 -6.60
C LEU A 194 -12.97 5.34 -7.82
N GLY A 195 -12.46 4.55 -8.76
CA GLY A 195 -11.81 5.07 -9.98
C GLY A 195 -10.40 5.66 -9.79
N SER A 196 -9.94 5.88 -8.55
CA SER A 196 -8.65 6.54 -8.26
C SER A 196 -7.44 5.84 -8.89
N TRP A 197 -7.46 4.52 -8.99
CA TRP A 197 -6.43 3.74 -9.70
C TRP A 197 -6.36 4.09 -11.19
N ALA A 198 -7.50 4.09 -11.88
CA ALA A 198 -7.55 4.38 -13.32
C ALA A 198 -7.18 5.84 -13.60
N GLY A 199 -7.71 6.78 -12.80
CA GLY A 199 -7.39 8.21 -12.92
C GLY A 199 -5.90 8.51 -12.70
N LEU A 200 -5.29 7.95 -11.65
CA LEU A 200 -3.87 8.21 -11.35
C LEU A 200 -2.92 7.44 -12.27
N VAL A 201 -3.27 6.24 -12.74
CA VAL A 201 -2.47 5.56 -13.78
C VAL A 201 -2.57 6.29 -15.12
N GLY A 202 -3.75 6.80 -15.50
CA GLY A 202 -3.92 7.63 -16.70
C GLY A 202 -3.14 8.95 -16.61
N LEU A 203 -3.19 9.64 -15.46
CA LEU A 203 -2.37 10.82 -15.19
C LEU A 203 -0.88 10.49 -15.28
N GLY A 204 -0.45 9.37 -14.68
CA GLY A 204 0.95 8.92 -14.73
C GLY A 204 1.43 8.62 -16.14
N ALA A 205 0.58 8.02 -16.99
CA ALA A 205 0.89 7.82 -18.40
C ALA A 205 0.98 9.15 -19.17
N GLY A 206 0.07 10.10 -18.93
CA GLY A 206 0.12 11.44 -19.52
C GLY A 206 1.38 12.21 -19.14
N VAL A 207 1.72 12.26 -17.85
CA VAL A 207 2.97 12.85 -17.35
C VAL A 207 4.19 12.15 -17.95
N GLY A 208 4.17 10.81 -18.03
CA GLY A 208 5.24 10.04 -18.65
C GLY A 208 5.47 10.40 -20.12
N LEU A 209 4.41 10.44 -20.93
CA LEU A 209 4.49 10.83 -22.35
C LEU A 209 5.00 12.27 -22.53
N ILE A 210 4.58 13.21 -21.68
CA ILE A 210 5.04 14.61 -21.71
C ILE A 210 6.53 14.68 -21.37
N VAL A 211 6.96 14.05 -20.27
CA VAL A 211 8.38 14.03 -19.86
C VAL A 211 9.25 13.36 -20.93
N GLN A 212 8.77 12.27 -21.55
CA GLN A 212 9.50 11.60 -22.62
C GLN A 212 9.60 12.47 -23.89
N ALA A 213 8.54 13.17 -24.27
CA ALA A 213 8.56 14.08 -25.42
C ALA A 213 9.53 15.26 -25.20
N ILE A 214 9.59 15.79 -23.98
CA ILE A 214 10.58 16.81 -23.57
C ILE A 214 12.00 16.23 -23.68
N LEU A 215 12.26 15.05 -23.08
CA LEU A 215 13.58 14.41 -23.15
C LEU A 215 14.01 14.09 -24.58
N ALA A 216 13.09 13.63 -25.43
CA ALA A 216 13.37 13.41 -26.85
C ALA A 216 13.81 14.71 -27.54
N GLY A 217 13.12 15.83 -27.29
CA GLY A 217 13.48 17.14 -27.85
C GLY A 217 14.82 17.66 -27.34
N LEU A 218 15.10 17.50 -26.04
CA LEU A 218 16.37 17.90 -25.42
C LEU A 218 17.58 17.08 -25.93
N LEU A 219 17.36 15.81 -26.28
CA LEU A 219 18.40 14.87 -26.71
C LEU A 219 18.42 14.64 -28.24
N GLY A 220 17.76 15.49 -29.02
CA GLY A 220 17.81 15.46 -30.49
C GLY A 220 17.05 14.30 -31.17
N LEU A 221 16.20 13.58 -30.43
CA LEU A 221 15.41 12.46 -30.93
C LEU A 221 14.09 12.95 -31.58
N PRO A 222 13.53 12.22 -32.56
CA PRO A 222 12.33 12.64 -33.30
C PRO A 222 11.07 12.58 -32.41
N VAL A 223 10.76 13.70 -31.74
CA VAL A 223 9.71 13.83 -30.72
C VAL A 223 8.37 13.19 -31.13
N PHE A 224 7.89 13.46 -32.35
CA PHE A 224 6.62 12.91 -32.84
C PHE A 224 6.66 11.38 -33.01
N GLY A 225 7.76 10.85 -33.56
CA GLY A 225 7.96 9.41 -33.73
C GLY A 225 8.05 8.70 -32.38
N VAL A 226 8.86 9.23 -31.46
CA VAL A 226 8.97 8.75 -30.07
C VAL A 226 7.61 8.75 -29.37
N PHE A 227 6.87 9.87 -29.44
CA PHE A 227 5.54 9.98 -28.81
C PHE A 227 4.56 8.94 -29.36
N LEU A 228 4.46 8.80 -30.69
CA LEU A 228 3.56 7.84 -31.33
C LEU A 228 3.92 6.40 -30.97
N VAL A 229 5.22 6.06 -31.00
CA VAL A 229 5.73 4.74 -30.58
C VAL A 229 5.38 4.45 -29.12
N SER A 230 5.57 5.41 -28.21
CA SER A 230 5.26 5.22 -26.78
C SER A 230 3.77 5.09 -26.49
N VAL A 231 2.90 5.80 -27.24
CA VAL A 231 1.45 5.61 -27.17
C VAL A 231 1.07 4.20 -27.63
N LEU A 232 1.56 3.77 -28.80
CA LEU A 232 1.29 2.43 -29.34
C LEU A 232 1.84 1.33 -28.42
N ALA A 233 3.06 1.48 -27.90
CA ALA A 233 3.65 0.57 -26.92
C ALA A 233 2.84 0.48 -25.63
N SER A 234 2.28 1.60 -25.15
CA SER A 234 1.38 1.60 -23.98
C SER A 234 0.08 0.84 -24.25
N LEU A 235 -0.50 0.97 -25.45
CA LEU A 235 -1.69 0.21 -25.86
C LEU A 235 -1.39 -1.29 -25.99
N ILE A 236 -0.27 -1.67 -26.62
CA ILE A 236 0.22 -3.06 -26.69
C ILE A 236 0.47 -3.60 -25.28
N GLY A 237 1.02 -2.78 -24.38
CA GLY A 237 1.17 -3.08 -22.96
C GLY A 237 -0.17 -3.38 -22.28
N LEU A 238 -1.22 -2.57 -22.47
CA LEU A 238 -2.54 -2.84 -21.91
C LEU A 238 -3.12 -4.19 -22.39
N VAL A 239 -2.96 -4.52 -23.67
CA VAL A 239 -3.34 -5.84 -24.21
C VAL A 239 -2.50 -6.95 -23.56
N GLY A 240 -1.17 -6.80 -23.49
CA GLY A 240 -0.28 -7.75 -22.84
C GLY A 240 -0.62 -7.98 -21.36
N ALA A 241 -0.99 -6.93 -20.63
CA ALA A 241 -1.40 -6.98 -19.23
C ALA A 241 -2.65 -7.86 -19.02
N LYS A 242 -3.59 -7.79 -19.97
CA LYS A 242 -4.81 -8.58 -19.99
C LYS A 242 -4.53 -10.02 -20.40
N VAL A 243 -3.75 -10.24 -21.47
CA VAL A 243 -3.35 -11.58 -21.93
C VAL A 243 -2.61 -12.35 -20.83
N TYR A 244 -1.65 -11.71 -20.14
CA TYR A 244 -0.93 -12.33 -19.03
C TYR A 244 -1.85 -12.67 -17.85
N TYR A 245 -2.81 -11.79 -17.52
CA TYR A 245 -3.81 -12.07 -16.49
C TYR A 245 -4.67 -13.29 -16.85
N LEU A 246 -5.16 -13.38 -18.09
CA LEU A 246 -5.93 -14.54 -18.57
C LEU A 246 -5.09 -15.83 -18.66
N ALA A 247 -3.79 -15.71 -18.90
CA ALA A 247 -2.85 -16.84 -18.86
C ALA A 247 -2.73 -17.41 -17.44
N VAL A 248 -2.47 -16.54 -16.44
CA VAL A 248 -2.23 -16.91 -15.03
C VAL A 248 -3.50 -17.30 -14.27
N TYR A 249 -4.67 -16.77 -14.65
CA TYR A 249 -5.95 -17.04 -13.99
C TYR A 249 -6.95 -17.71 -14.95
N PRO A 250 -6.88 -19.04 -15.17
CA PRO A 250 -7.76 -19.75 -16.10
C PRO A 250 -9.26 -19.52 -15.87
N ALA A 251 -9.70 -19.36 -14.62
CA ALA A 251 -11.10 -19.06 -14.29
C ALA A 251 -11.60 -17.74 -14.90
N ALA A 252 -10.74 -16.74 -15.08
CA ALA A 252 -11.09 -15.46 -15.69
C ALA A 252 -11.35 -15.55 -17.21
N ARG A 253 -10.89 -16.63 -17.87
CA ARG A 253 -11.14 -16.86 -19.30
C ARG A 253 -12.61 -17.05 -19.66
N ARG A 254 -13.48 -17.33 -18.67
CA ARG A 254 -14.93 -17.44 -18.87
C ARG A 254 -15.62 -16.11 -19.19
N GLN A 255 -15.02 -14.99 -18.75
CA GLN A 255 -15.52 -13.64 -19.01
C GLN A 255 -14.33 -12.70 -19.30
N PRO A 256 -13.65 -12.87 -20.44
CA PRO A 256 -12.34 -12.27 -20.66
C PRO A 256 -12.39 -10.75 -20.68
N LEU A 257 -13.44 -10.14 -21.24
CA LEU A 257 -13.60 -8.69 -21.27
C LEU A 257 -14.07 -8.15 -19.91
N ASN A 258 -15.11 -8.74 -19.32
CA ASN A 258 -15.78 -8.21 -18.12
C ASN A 258 -15.00 -8.44 -16.81
N GLY A 259 -14.06 -9.39 -16.75
CA GLY A 259 -13.20 -9.60 -15.59
C GLY A 259 -12.19 -8.46 -15.41
N GLY A 260 -12.39 -7.59 -14.41
CA GLY A 260 -11.58 -6.38 -14.15
C GLY A 260 -10.12 -6.56 -13.72
N GLY A 261 -9.49 -7.70 -14.04
CA GLY A 261 -8.09 -7.99 -13.72
C GLY A 261 -7.12 -7.67 -14.86
N MET A 262 -5.92 -7.20 -14.49
CA MET A 262 -4.77 -6.93 -15.34
C MET A 262 -3.48 -7.22 -14.57
N CYS A 263 -2.43 -7.69 -15.24
CA CYS A 263 -1.13 -7.98 -14.63
C CYS A 263 -0.03 -7.07 -15.19
N ILE A 264 0.67 -6.35 -14.30
CA ILE A 264 1.76 -5.44 -14.67
C ILE A 264 2.92 -6.13 -15.42
N GLN A 265 3.14 -7.42 -15.16
CA GLN A 265 4.14 -8.22 -15.87
C GLN A 265 3.85 -8.27 -17.38
N GLY A 266 2.60 -8.50 -17.76
CA GLY A 266 2.17 -8.48 -19.15
C GLY A 266 2.24 -7.09 -19.78
N PHE A 267 2.00 -6.04 -18.98
CA PHE A 267 2.19 -4.65 -19.44
C PHE A 267 3.64 -4.37 -19.80
N VAL A 268 4.58 -4.67 -18.89
CA VAL A 268 6.01 -4.41 -19.10
C VAL A 268 6.54 -5.19 -20.29
N ILE A 269 6.15 -6.46 -20.46
CA ILE A 269 6.56 -7.27 -21.63
C ILE A 269 5.98 -6.69 -22.92
N GLY A 270 4.68 -6.41 -22.97
CA GLY A 270 4.02 -5.87 -24.17
C GLY A 270 4.55 -4.49 -24.57
N ALA A 271 4.75 -3.59 -23.60
CA ALA A 271 5.29 -2.27 -23.83
C ALA A 271 6.77 -2.31 -24.25
N ALA A 272 7.60 -3.18 -23.66
CA ALA A 272 9.00 -3.34 -24.09
C ALA A 272 9.09 -3.84 -25.54
N VAL A 273 8.28 -4.83 -25.93
CA VAL A 273 8.20 -5.29 -27.33
C VAL A 273 7.72 -4.17 -28.26
N GLY A 274 6.69 -3.40 -27.85
CA GLY A 274 6.20 -2.26 -28.61
C GLY A 274 7.24 -1.15 -28.82
N LEU A 275 8.05 -0.85 -27.80
CA LEU A 275 9.15 0.12 -27.89
C LEU A 275 10.26 -0.39 -28.81
N ILE A 276 10.68 -1.65 -28.68
CA ILE A 276 11.75 -2.24 -29.51
C ILE A 276 11.34 -2.26 -30.99
N VAL A 277 10.13 -2.73 -31.31
CA VAL A 277 9.63 -2.74 -32.69
C VAL A 277 9.38 -1.32 -33.21
N GLY A 278 8.86 -0.44 -32.36
CA GLY A 278 8.60 0.95 -32.71
C GLY A 278 9.87 1.75 -33.00
N ALA A 279 10.95 1.56 -32.23
CA ALA A 279 12.25 2.20 -32.45
C ALA A 279 12.77 1.95 -33.88
N LEU A 280 12.72 0.68 -34.31
CA LEU A 280 13.10 0.26 -35.67
C LEU A 280 12.23 0.93 -36.73
N ALA A 281 10.93 1.10 -36.48
CA ALA A 281 10.01 1.74 -37.42
C ALA A 281 10.19 3.26 -37.56
N VAL A 282 10.74 3.94 -36.54
CA VAL A 282 11.01 5.40 -36.57
C VAL A 282 12.49 5.75 -36.77
N GLY A 283 13.35 4.75 -37.01
CA GLY A 283 14.79 4.96 -37.25
C GLY A 283 15.57 5.44 -36.02
N VAL A 284 15.08 5.16 -34.81
CA VAL A 284 15.74 5.53 -33.55
C VAL A 284 16.46 4.32 -32.97
N GLU A 285 17.64 4.54 -32.39
CA GLU A 285 18.36 3.50 -31.68
C GLU A 285 17.55 2.99 -30.48
N ILE A 286 17.36 1.67 -30.41
CA ILE A 286 16.58 1.00 -29.35
C ILE A 286 17.11 1.39 -27.96
N GLY A 287 18.43 1.43 -27.79
CA GLY A 287 19.08 1.77 -26.52
C GLY A 287 18.71 3.18 -26.05
N SER A 288 18.89 4.19 -26.91
CA SER A 288 18.50 5.57 -26.63
C SER A 288 17.01 5.71 -26.31
N LEU A 289 16.11 5.04 -27.07
CA LEU A 289 14.67 5.09 -26.80
C LEU A 289 14.34 4.50 -25.42
N LEU A 290 14.94 3.36 -25.07
CA LEU A 290 14.75 2.75 -23.75
C LEU A 290 15.24 3.68 -22.63
N ASP A 291 16.41 4.27 -22.77
CA ASP A 291 16.97 5.15 -21.74
C ASP A 291 16.11 6.39 -21.50
N ILE A 292 15.65 7.10 -22.55
CA ILE A 292 14.71 8.22 -22.36
C ILE A 292 13.33 7.78 -21.84
N THR A 293 12.99 6.49 -21.95
CA THR A 293 11.77 5.92 -21.34
C THR A 293 11.93 5.68 -19.83
N ALA A 294 13.16 5.56 -19.33
CA ALA A 294 13.41 5.15 -17.95
C ALA A 294 12.88 6.15 -16.89
N PRO A 295 13.17 7.47 -16.95
CA PRO A 295 12.56 8.44 -16.02
C PRO A 295 11.02 8.50 -16.09
N PRO A 296 10.38 8.69 -17.27
CA PRO A 296 8.92 8.81 -17.35
C PRO A 296 8.19 7.53 -16.93
N LEU A 297 8.75 6.35 -17.20
CA LEU A 297 8.21 5.08 -16.68
C LEU A 297 8.23 5.06 -15.14
N MET A 298 9.30 5.53 -14.52
CA MET A 298 9.42 5.58 -13.06
C MET A 298 8.48 6.63 -12.43
N PHE A 299 8.30 7.79 -13.06
CA PHE A 299 7.29 8.77 -12.60
C PHE A 299 5.86 8.27 -12.79
N GLY A 300 5.56 7.57 -13.90
CA GLY A 300 4.28 6.89 -14.09
C GLY A 300 4.01 5.83 -13.01
N MET A 301 5.04 5.06 -12.65
CA MET A 301 4.98 4.09 -11.55
C MET A 301 4.78 4.76 -10.18
N MET A 302 5.47 5.87 -9.89
CA MET A 302 5.25 6.69 -8.68
C MET A 302 3.77 7.11 -8.55
N ILE A 303 3.22 7.76 -9.57
CA ILE A 303 1.82 8.24 -9.55
C ILE A 303 0.84 7.07 -9.46
N GLY A 304 1.10 5.97 -10.19
CA GLY A 304 0.30 4.75 -10.13
C GLY A 304 0.25 4.10 -8.74
N ARG A 305 1.29 4.26 -7.90
CA ARG A 305 1.31 3.74 -6.53
C ARG A 305 0.40 4.51 -5.58
N PHE A 306 0.21 5.82 -5.77
CA PHE A 306 -0.89 6.54 -5.10
C PHE A 306 -2.26 6.00 -5.53
N GLY A 307 -2.43 5.65 -6.82
CA GLY A 307 -3.60 4.93 -7.31
C GLY A 307 -3.85 3.61 -6.58
N CYS A 308 -2.80 2.83 -6.30
CA CYS A 308 -2.92 1.61 -5.48
C CYS A 308 -3.31 1.90 -4.01
N PHE A 309 -2.75 2.94 -3.41
CA PHE A 309 -3.07 3.36 -2.04
C PHE A 309 -4.55 3.73 -1.90
N PHE A 310 -5.05 4.66 -2.73
CA PHE A 310 -6.44 5.13 -2.67
C PHE A 310 -7.46 4.11 -3.17
N SER A 311 -7.09 3.16 -4.03
CA SER A 311 -7.99 2.08 -4.48
C SER A 311 -7.99 0.85 -3.57
N GLY A 312 -7.19 0.86 -2.50
CA GLY A 312 -7.11 -0.23 -1.53
C GLY A 312 -6.53 -1.52 -2.09
N CYS A 313 -5.51 -1.45 -2.95
CA CYS A 313 -4.78 -2.63 -3.42
C CYS A 313 -3.29 -2.54 -3.05
N CYS A 314 -2.58 -3.67 -3.14
CA CYS A 314 -1.15 -3.75 -2.82
C CYS A 314 -0.77 -3.32 -1.38
N VAL A 315 -1.67 -3.48 -0.41
CA VAL A 315 -1.53 -2.93 0.95
C VAL A 315 -0.37 -3.51 1.77
N GLY A 316 0.14 -2.68 2.68
CA GLY A 316 1.00 -3.14 3.76
C GLY A 316 0.28 -3.97 4.84
N ARG A 317 1.07 -4.61 5.68
CA ARG A 317 0.60 -5.33 6.88
C ARG A 317 0.00 -4.36 7.91
N PRO A 318 -1.02 -4.80 8.68
CA PRO A 318 -1.47 -4.07 9.86
C PRO A 318 -0.31 -3.78 10.83
N THR A 319 -0.33 -2.62 11.49
CA THR A 319 0.71 -2.21 12.45
C THR A 319 0.15 -1.30 13.53
N ALA A 320 0.74 -1.37 14.73
CA ALA A 320 0.50 -0.41 15.81
C ALA A 320 1.53 0.74 15.82
N SER A 321 2.51 0.73 14.91
CA SER A 321 3.55 1.77 14.83
C SER A 321 2.98 3.17 14.53
N ARG A 322 3.54 4.21 15.16
CA ARG A 322 3.25 5.63 14.88
C ARG A 322 3.51 6.07 13.44
N TRP A 323 4.23 5.27 12.66
CA TRP A 323 4.50 5.50 11.23
C TRP A 323 3.49 4.77 10.31
N GLY A 324 2.51 4.07 10.89
CA GLY A 324 1.44 3.43 10.12
C GLY A 324 0.36 4.42 9.72
N LEU A 325 -0.11 4.33 8.48
CA LEU A 325 -1.23 5.12 7.97
C LEU A 325 -2.49 4.26 7.90
N TRP A 326 -3.63 4.85 8.23
CA TRP A 326 -4.91 4.18 8.06
C TRP A 326 -5.18 3.92 6.58
N SER A 327 -5.38 2.65 6.20
CA SER A 327 -5.73 2.27 4.83
C SER A 327 -6.49 0.95 4.77
N SER A 328 -7.33 0.83 3.73
CA SER A 328 -8.26 -0.27 3.52
C SER A 328 -7.80 -1.16 2.37
N ASP A 329 -7.95 -2.48 2.51
CA ASP A 329 -7.81 -3.44 1.40
C ASP A 329 -9.17 -3.82 0.78
N ARG A 330 -10.14 -2.91 0.92
CA ARG A 330 -11.58 -3.09 0.66
C ARG A 330 -12.28 -4.04 1.63
N ARG A 331 -11.60 -4.97 2.32
CA ARG A 331 -12.20 -5.84 3.37
C ARG A 331 -11.92 -5.32 4.78
N LEU A 332 -10.73 -4.79 5.03
CA LEU A 332 -10.23 -4.40 6.34
C LEU A 332 -9.48 -3.06 6.26
N GLY A 333 -10.10 -2.01 6.80
CA GLY A 333 -9.50 -0.70 7.04
C GLY A 333 -8.87 -0.65 8.42
N VAL A 334 -7.54 -0.51 8.48
CA VAL A 334 -6.75 -0.45 9.73
C VAL A 334 -5.51 0.41 9.53
N ARG A 335 -4.82 0.78 10.62
CA ARG A 335 -3.46 1.32 10.55
C ARG A 335 -2.51 0.27 9.96
N ARG A 336 -1.83 0.60 8.84
CA ARG A 336 -0.95 -0.29 8.08
C ARG A 336 0.39 0.37 7.81
N ILE A 337 1.41 -0.44 7.57
CA ILE A 337 2.68 0.05 7.02
C ILE A 337 2.39 0.66 5.63
N PRO A 338 2.81 1.91 5.33
CA PRO A 338 2.45 2.58 4.08
C PRO A 338 3.34 2.11 2.90
N THR A 339 3.36 0.80 2.64
CA THR A 339 4.28 0.19 1.66
C THR A 339 4.07 0.73 0.24
N GLN A 340 2.85 1.11 -0.14
CA GLN A 340 2.62 1.76 -1.45
C GLN A 340 3.33 3.12 -1.55
N LEU A 341 3.43 3.89 -0.46
CA LEU A 341 4.17 5.16 -0.46
C LEU A 341 5.69 4.92 -0.50
N PHE A 342 6.19 3.86 0.13
CA PHE A 342 7.59 3.45 -0.04
C PHE A 342 7.91 2.97 -1.46
N GLU A 343 7.01 2.20 -2.09
CA GLU A 343 7.14 1.82 -3.51
C GLU A 343 7.00 3.04 -4.46
N SER A 344 6.26 4.07 -4.05
CA SER A 344 6.15 5.35 -4.77
C SER A 344 7.42 6.18 -4.66
N ALA A 345 7.95 6.36 -3.44
CA ALA A 345 9.19 7.10 -3.19
C ALA A 345 10.39 6.42 -3.86
N LEU A 346 10.47 5.08 -3.82
CA LEU A 346 11.48 4.32 -4.56
C LEU A 346 11.44 4.64 -6.06
N ALA A 347 10.25 4.61 -6.68
CA ALA A 347 10.09 4.95 -8.09
C ALA A 347 10.46 6.42 -8.36
N ALA A 348 10.05 7.35 -7.49
CA ALA A 348 10.41 8.77 -7.59
C ALA A 348 11.93 8.98 -7.58
N THR A 349 12.64 8.34 -6.64
CA THR A 349 14.10 8.44 -6.52
C THR A 349 14.81 7.86 -7.74
N ILE A 350 14.40 6.68 -8.23
CA ILE A 350 15.00 6.07 -9.42
C ILE A 350 14.74 6.95 -10.66
N GLY A 351 13.51 7.45 -10.82
CA GLY A 351 13.16 8.35 -11.91
C GLY A 351 13.93 9.67 -11.87
N ALA A 352 14.11 10.26 -10.68
CA ALA A 352 14.90 11.48 -10.49
C ALA A 352 16.39 11.26 -10.78
N ILE A 353 16.97 10.13 -10.38
CA ILE A 353 18.37 9.78 -10.70
C ILE A 353 18.53 9.57 -12.21
N ALA A 354 17.65 8.78 -12.84
CA ALA A 354 17.68 8.56 -14.29
C ALA A 354 17.51 9.88 -15.08
N LEU A 355 16.61 10.76 -14.62
CA LEU A 355 16.40 12.08 -15.22
C LEU A 355 17.65 12.96 -15.07
N ALA A 356 18.24 13.00 -13.87
CA ALA A 356 19.44 13.79 -13.62
C ALA A 356 20.58 13.33 -14.53
N VAL A 357 20.86 12.03 -14.60
CA VAL A 357 21.91 11.46 -15.47
C VAL A 357 21.69 11.85 -16.93
N LEU A 358 20.49 11.66 -17.48
CA LEU A 358 20.19 12.03 -18.87
C LEU A 358 20.34 13.53 -19.15
N VAL A 359 19.97 14.39 -18.19
CA VAL A 359 20.03 15.86 -18.36
C VAL A 359 21.44 16.41 -18.15
N THR A 360 22.27 15.80 -17.30
CA THR A 360 23.64 16.28 -17.03
C THR A 360 24.72 15.62 -17.86
N ALA A 361 24.54 14.36 -18.25
CA ALA A 361 25.54 13.54 -18.95
C ALA A 361 25.08 13.06 -20.34
N GLY A 362 23.82 13.28 -20.72
CA GLY A 362 23.28 12.87 -22.01
C GLY A 362 22.98 11.37 -22.10
N LEU A 363 22.90 10.87 -23.34
CA LEU A 363 22.72 9.45 -23.61
C LEU A 363 24.06 8.70 -23.41
N PRO A 364 24.06 7.51 -22.80
CA PRO A 364 25.27 6.70 -22.67
C PRO A 364 25.66 6.10 -24.03
N GLU A 365 26.95 5.91 -24.28
CA GLU A 365 27.44 5.24 -25.51
C GLU A 365 26.87 3.82 -25.68
N LEU A 366 26.70 3.09 -24.57
CA LEU A 366 26.00 1.81 -24.55
C LEU A 366 24.53 2.05 -24.17
N GLY A 367 23.70 2.31 -25.17
CA GLY A 367 22.28 2.58 -25.00
C GLY A 367 21.51 1.42 -24.31
N GLY A 368 20.52 1.79 -23.50
CA GLY A 368 19.69 0.89 -22.69
C GLY A 368 20.21 0.70 -21.26
N THR A 369 21.39 1.24 -20.93
CA THR A 369 22.03 1.09 -19.62
C THR A 369 21.23 1.72 -18.48
N ILE A 370 20.67 2.92 -18.69
CA ILE A 370 19.86 3.63 -17.69
C ILE A 370 18.54 2.90 -17.48
N PHE A 371 17.90 2.41 -18.55
CA PHE A 371 16.66 1.65 -18.48
C PHE A 371 16.82 0.33 -17.72
N ILE A 372 17.85 -0.45 -18.06
CA ILE A 372 18.15 -1.72 -17.39
C ILE A 372 18.49 -1.48 -15.91
N GLY A 373 19.32 -0.47 -15.62
CA GLY A 373 19.65 -0.06 -14.25
C GLY A 373 18.42 0.36 -13.44
N ALA A 374 17.57 1.23 -14.00
CA ALA A 374 16.34 1.70 -13.35
C ALA A 374 15.35 0.55 -13.08
N LEU A 375 15.16 -0.36 -14.04
CA LEU A 375 14.29 -1.52 -13.87
C LEU A 375 14.85 -2.49 -12.83
N ALA A 376 16.16 -2.77 -12.84
CA ALA A 376 16.83 -3.62 -11.86
C ALA A 376 16.75 -3.03 -10.45
N ALA A 377 17.01 -1.74 -10.28
CA ALA A 377 16.84 -1.01 -9.01
C ALA A 377 15.40 -1.09 -8.49
N TYR A 378 14.41 -0.93 -9.38
CA TYR A 378 12.99 -1.02 -8.99
C TYR A 378 12.61 -2.44 -8.56
N VAL A 379 13.06 -3.47 -9.29
CA VAL A 379 12.84 -4.87 -8.93
C VAL A 379 13.50 -5.20 -7.59
N LEU A 380 14.76 -4.79 -7.39
CA LEU A 380 15.50 -4.99 -6.14
C LEU A 380 14.78 -4.36 -4.95
N GLY A 381 14.46 -3.07 -5.01
CA GLY A 381 13.73 -2.36 -3.97
C GLY A 381 12.34 -2.95 -3.70
N ARG A 382 11.64 -3.43 -4.74
CA ARG A 382 10.37 -4.16 -4.58
C ARG A 382 10.54 -5.49 -3.83
N GLN A 383 11.63 -6.25 -4.04
CA GLN A 383 11.92 -7.47 -3.25
C GLN A 383 12.29 -7.16 -1.79
N LEU A 384 12.88 -6.00 -1.53
CA LEU A 384 13.18 -5.51 -0.18
C LEU A 384 11.90 -5.07 0.57
N LEU A 385 10.96 -4.40 -0.12
CA LEU A 385 9.68 -3.96 0.45
C LEU A 385 8.63 -5.08 0.59
N LEU A 386 8.77 -6.19 -0.15
CA LEU A 386 7.83 -7.31 -0.17
C LEU A 386 7.43 -7.88 1.23
N PRO A 387 8.33 -8.02 2.22
CA PRO A 387 7.96 -8.48 3.57
C PRO A 387 7.05 -7.53 4.34
N LEU A 388 6.92 -6.27 3.91
CA LEU A 388 6.03 -5.28 4.54
C LEU A 388 4.59 -5.41 4.01
N ARG A 389 4.37 -6.10 2.89
CA ARG A 389 3.06 -6.29 2.25
C ARG A 389 2.23 -7.35 2.97
N ALA A 390 0.91 -7.15 3.00
CA ALA A 390 -0.03 -8.08 3.64
C ALA A 390 0.02 -9.47 2.97
N GLU A 391 0.13 -9.48 1.64
CA GLU A 391 0.39 -10.67 0.83
C GLU A 391 1.90 -10.96 0.79
N SER A 392 2.36 -11.99 1.49
CA SER A 392 3.72 -12.51 1.33
C SER A 392 3.82 -13.51 0.18
N SER A 393 4.95 -13.48 -0.54
CA SER A 393 5.29 -14.55 -1.49
C SER A 393 5.23 -15.93 -0.82
N LYS A 394 4.60 -16.89 -1.51
CA LYS A 394 4.53 -18.30 -1.09
C LYS A 394 5.68 -19.17 -1.64
N THR A 395 6.53 -18.63 -2.54
CA THR A 395 7.66 -19.38 -3.09
C THR A 395 8.90 -19.30 -2.20
N GLN A 396 9.41 -20.46 -1.78
CA GLN A 396 10.52 -20.61 -0.84
C GLN A 396 11.82 -19.94 -1.31
N HIS A 397 12.21 -20.12 -2.57
CA HIS A 397 13.49 -19.62 -3.11
C HIS A 397 13.36 -18.47 -4.12
N GLY A 398 12.19 -18.30 -4.75
CA GLY A 398 12.01 -17.35 -5.87
C GLY A 398 12.34 -15.90 -5.52
N ARG A 399 12.04 -15.46 -4.30
CA ARG A 399 12.40 -14.11 -3.80
C ARG A 399 13.91 -13.90 -3.75
N ALA A 400 14.66 -14.88 -3.23
CA ALA A 400 16.12 -14.78 -3.10
C ALA A 400 16.80 -14.74 -4.48
N ILE A 401 16.35 -15.59 -5.41
CA ILE A 401 16.84 -15.62 -6.79
C ILE A 401 16.57 -14.28 -7.48
N THR A 402 15.35 -13.74 -7.36
CA THR A 402 14.99 -12.44 -7.97
C THR A 402 15.82 -11.29 -7.38
N LEU A 403 16.08 -11.31 -6.06
CA LEU A 403 16.88 -10.29 -5.38
C LEU A 403 18.35 -10.34 -5.84
N ALA A 404 18.95 -11.53 -5.88
CA ALA A 404 20.33 -11.71 -6.34
C ALA A 404 20.49 -11.31 -7.82
N GLY A 405 19.60 -11.78 -8.70
CA GLY A 405 19.62 -11.43 -10.13
C GLY A 405 19.47 -9.92 -10.36
N ALA A 406 18.52 -9.27 -9.68
CA ALA A 406 18.34 -7.82 -9.78
C ALA A 406 19.54 -7.03 -9.25
N ALA A 407 20.19 -7.49 -8.18
CA ALA A 407 21.41 -6.87 -7.66
C ALA A 407 22.59 -7.00 -8.64
N ILE A 408 22.79 -8.17 -9.26
CA ILE A 408 23.84 -8.39 -10.26
C ILE A 408 23.62 -7.51 -11.49
N VAL A 409 22.40 -7.46 -12.04
CA VAL A 409 22.07 -6.62 -13.20
C VAL A 409 22.23 -5.14 -12.88
N LEU A 410 21.84 -4.70 -11.68
CA LEU A 410 22.04 -3.32 -11.23
C LEU A 410 23.53 -2.95 -11.13
N LEU A 411 24.35 -3.81 -10.52
CA LEU A 411 25.79 -3.59 -10.42
C LEU A 411 26.46 -3.55 -11.80
N ALA A 412 26.08 -4.44 -12.72
CA ALA A 412 26.57 -4.43 -14.09
C ALA A 412 26.18 -3.11 -14.82
N ALA A 413 24.92 -2.66 -14.70
CA ALA A 413 24.48 -1.41 -15.29
C ALA A 413 25.20 -0.18 -14.71
N ILE A 414 25.50 -0.17 -13.40
CA ILE A 414 26.28 0.90 -12.76
C ILE A 414 27.73 0.90 -13.27
N VAL A 415 28.38 -0.27 -13.38
CA VAL A 415 29.75 -0.36 -13.92
C VAL A 415 29.81 0.10 -15.37
N VAL A 416 28.86 -0.32 -16.22
CA VAL A 416 28.76 0.14 -17.61
C VAL A 416 28.53 1.65 -17.68
N ALA A 417 27.62 2.20 -16.87
CA ALA A 417 27.38 3.65 -16.83
C ALA A 417 28.64 4.43 -16.41
N ILE A 418 29.38 3.95 -15.42
CA ILE A 418 30.64 4.58 -14.99
C ILE A 418 31.67 4.56 -16.14
N ILE A 419 31.82 3.44 -16.86
CA ILE A 419 32.77 3.34 -17.98
C ILE A 419 32.36 4.28 -19.13
N THR A 420 31.09 4.29 -19.51
CA THR A 420 30.56 5.08 -20.64
C THR A 420 30.47 6.58 -20.37
N TYR A 421 30.50 7.03 -19.11
CA TYR A 421 30.54 8.46 -18.75
C TYR A 421 31.90 8.93 -18.20
N ALA A 422 32.90 8.04 -18.12
CA ALA A 422 34.28 8.39 -17.77
C ALA A 422 35.24 8.32 -18.96
N SER A 423 34.73 7.88 -20.12
CA SER A 423 35.40 7.92 -21.43
C SER A 423 35.08 9.23 -22.13
#